data_AF-A0A2D9XLY7-F1
#
_entry.id   AF-A0A2D9XLY7-F1
#
_cell.length_a   1.000
_cell.length_b   1.000
_cell.length_c   1.000
_cell.angle_alpha   90.00
_cell.angle_beta   90.00
_cell.angle_gamma   90.00
#
_symmetry.space_group_name_H-M   'P 1'
#
loop_
_entity.id
_entity.type
_entity.pdbx_description
1 polymer ?
#
loop_
_entity_poly.entity_id
_entity_poly.type
_entity_poly.pdbx_seq_one_letter_code
_entity_poly.pdbx_strand_id
1 'polypeptide(L)'
;MPKRGHIAYGQKLHAYELYARNSAHTDNIHKSIESHWGRTLRSGGSVVTISTVANWVKEFKQIPRDIIEQDKAFRLHKLSLYEIPWQDSTRIMKILDAPPVSFNKLPTGREAKWMWRLSYMKTDWDSVSMELPRLAIKCAQTEKYKIIFNRDSNLITFDHEDEDMNSIMEQIWKPSNTYFEQSSTQNVSNTKN
;
A
#
# COMPACT_ATOMS: atom_id res chain seq x y z
N MET A 1 23.84 -9.90 1.50
CA MET A 1 22.96 -11.04 1.15
C MET A 1 21.63 -10.87 1.88
N PRO A 2 20.48 -10.88 1.19
CA PRO A 2 19.19 -10.82 1.88
C PRO A 2 19.05 -12.02 2.81
N LYS A 3 18.73 -11.79 4.09
CA LYS A 3 18.53 -12.86 5.09
C LYS A 3 17.44 -13.80 4.57
N ARG A 4 17.66 -15.14 4.60
CA ARG A 4 16.72 -16.17 4.09
C ARG A 4 15.25 -15.94 4.49
N GLY A 5 14.98 -15.35 5.66
CA GLY A 5 13.64 -14.98 6.11
C GLY A 5 12.93 -13.93 5.24
N HIS A 6 13.64 -12.91 4.75
CA HIS A 6 13.07 -11.82 3.95
C HIS A 6 12.57 -12.30 2.58
N ILE A 7 13.31 -13.22 1.97
CA ILE A 7 12.96 -13.86 0.69
C ILE A 7 11.69 -14.70 0.83
N ALA A 8 11.54 -15.44 1.94
CA ALA A 8 10.33 -16.21 2.22
C ALA A 8 9.10 -15.31 2.45
N TYR A 9 9.29 -14.13 3.06
CA TYR A 9 8.20 -13.17 3.27
C TYR A 9 7.66 -12.59 1.95
N GLY A 10 8.55 -12.16 1.04
CA GLY A 10 8.16 -11.66 -0.27
C GLY A 10 7.42 -12.73 -1.10
N GLN A 11 7.89 -13.98 -1.07
CA GLN A 11 7.24 -15.09 -1.75
C GLN A 11 5.86 -15.42 -1.15
N LYS A 12 5.69 -15.36 0.18
CA LYS A 12 4.38 -15.57 0.84
C LYS A 12 3.39 -14.45 0.53
N LEU A 13 3.83 -13.19 0.52
CA LEU A 13 2.98 -12.06 0.13
C LEU A 13 2.53 -12.21 -1.33
N HIS A 14 3.43 -12.55 -2.25
CA HIS A 14 3.08 -12.84 -3.64
C HIS A 14 2.05 -13.98 -3.72
N ALA A 15 2.27 -15.07 -2.97
CA ALA A 15 1.33 -16.20 -2.90
C ALA A 15 -0.07 -15.76 -2.46
N TYR A 16 -0.14 -14.92 -1.42
CA TYR A 16 -1.40 -14.37 -0.92
C TYR A 16 -2.11 -13.51 -1.98
N GLU A 17 -1.39 -12.63 -2.68
CA GLU A 17 -2.01 -11.79 -3.70
C GLU A 17 -2.60 -12.61 -4.86
N LEU A 18 -1.95 -13.70 -5.25
CA LEU A 18 -2.48 -14.62 -6.25
C LEU A 18 -3.72 -15.35 -5.73
N TYR A 19 -3.66 -15.84 -4.49
CA TYR A 19 -4.79 -16.47 -3.82
C TYR A 19 -6.01 -15.54 -3.75
N ALA A 20 -5.83 -14.30 -3.28
CA ALA A 20 -6.89 -13.30 -3.16
C ALA A 20 -7.50 -12.93 -4.53
N ARG A 21 -6.68 -12.87 -5.59
CA ARG A 21 -7.09 -12.59 -6.97
C ARG A 21 -7.69 -13.80 -7.71
N ASN A 22 -8.06 -14.85 -6.99
CA ASN A 22 -8.77 -16.04 -7.48
C ASN A 22 -7.89 -17.11 -8.16
N SER A 23 -6.58 -17.10 -7.93
CA SER A 23 -5.69 -18.22 -8.30
C SER A 23 -5.62 -19.24 -7.15
N ALA A 24 -6.74 -19.86 -6.79
CA ALA A 24 -6.84 -20.73 -5.61
C ALA A 24 -6.04 -22.05 -5.71
N HIS A 25 -5.52 -22.39 -6.90
CA HIS A 25 -4.77 -23.63 -7.10
C HIS A 25 -3.30 -23.44 -6.71
N THR A 26 -2.85 -24.22 -5.72
CA THR A 26 -1.47 -24.26 -5.22
C THR A 26 -0.44 -24.35 -6.35
N ASP A 27 -0.69 -25.18 -7.36
CA ASP A 27 0.22 -25.39 -8.49
C ASP A 27 0.42 -24.11 -9.33
N ASN A 28 -0.66 -23.36 -9.54
CA ASN A 28 -0.61 -22.10 -10.29
C ASN A 28 0.12 -21.03 -9.50
N ILE A 29 -0.11 -20.98 -8.17
CA ILE A 29 0.63 -20.07 -7.28
C ILE A 29 2.12 -20.41 -7.31
N HIS A 30 2.47 -21.69 -7.15
CA HIS A 30 3.86 -22.14 -7.15
C HIS A 30 4.58 -21.82 -8.47
N LYS A 31 3.98 -22.16 -9.62
CA LYS A 31 4.55 -21.83 -10.94
C LYS A 31 4.77 -20.33 -11.14
N SER A 32 3.84 -19.50 -10.64
CA SER A 32 3.99 -18.04 -10.70
C SER A 32 5.16 -17.56 -9.83
N ILE A 33 5.32 -18.12 -8.62
CA ILE A 33 6.44 -17.82 -7.74
C ILE A 33 7.77 -18.26 -8.39
N GLU A 34 7.83 -19.47 -8.95
CA GLU A 34 9.02 -19.96 -9.67
C GLU A 34 9.40 -19.04 -10.84
N SER A 35 8.44 -18.64 -11.66
CA SER A 35 8.69 -17.77 -12.81
C SER A 35 9.15 -16.35 -12.41
N HIS A 36 8.58 -15.82 -11.33
CA HIS A 36 8.90 -14.47 -10.84
C HIS A 36 10.20 -14.42 -10.04
N TRP A 37 10.39 -15.35 -9.10
CA TRP A 37 11.51 -15.36 -8.17
C TRP A 37 12.69 -16.21 -8.64
N GLY A 38 12.46 -17.27 -9.42
CA GLY A 38 13.53 -18.12 -9.96
C GLY A 38 14.50 -17.35 -10.85
N ARG A 39 14.03 -16.31 -11.55
CA ARG A 39 14.89 -15.39 -12.32
C ARG A 39 15.67 -14.40 -11.45
N THR A 40 15.13 -14.05 -10.28
CA THR A 40 15.64 -13.00 -9.39
C THR A 40 16.62 -13.53 -8.34
N LEU A 41 16.53 -14.80 -7.96
CA LEU A 41 17.31 -15.41 -6.87
C LEU A 41 18.71 -15.94 -7.29
N ARG A 42 19.33 -15.35 -8.32
CA ARG A 42 20.56 -15.84 -9.01
C ARG A 42 21.83 -16.04 -8.15
N SER A 43 21.80 -15.82 -6.84
CA SER A 43 22.90 -16.19 -5.94
C SER A 43 22.38 -16.54 -4.54
N GLY A 44 22.26 -17.84 -4.26
CA GLY A 44 22.07 -18.39 -2.90
C GLY A 44 20.64 -18.36 -2.33
N GLY A 45 19.65 -17.88 -3.08
CA GLY A 45 18.23 -17.94 -2.71
C GLY A 45 17.53 -19.15 -3.33
N SER A 46 16.58 -19.75 -2.61
CA SER A 46 15.73 -20.81 -3.14
C SER A 46 14.29 -20.32 -3.25
N VAL A 47 13.62 -20.73 -4.33
CA VAL A 47 12.15 -20.67 -4.42
C VAL A 47 11.60 -21.63 -3.35
N VAL A 48 10.48 -21.26 -2.73
CA VAL A 48 9.79 -22.12 -1.77
C VAL A 48 9.22 -23.35 -2.45
N THR A 49 9.14 -24.47 -1.73
CA THR A 49 8.58 -25.71 -2.27
C THR A 49 7.06 -25.64 -2.44
N ILE A 50 6.51 -26.51 -3.29
CA ILE A 50 5.06 -26.65 -3.47
C ILE A 50 4.34 -27.00 -2.16
N SER A 51 4.98 -27.81 -1.30
CA SER A 51 4.47 -28.15 0.03
C SER A 51 4.37 -26.93 0.93
N THR A 52 5.34 -26.02 0.85
CA THR A 52 5.31 -24.73 1.57
C THR A 52 4.13 -23.87 1.08
N VAL A 53 3.92 -23.77 -0.23
CA VAL A 53 2.78 -23.04 -0.80
C VAL A 53 1.45 -23.67 -0.37
N ALA A 54 1.35 -25.00 -0.33
CA ALA A 54 0.15 -25.70 0.12
C ALA A 54 -0.20 -25.37 1.58
N ASN A 55 0.80 -25.27 2.45
CA ASN A 55 0.60 -24.86 3.84
C ASN A 55 0.13 -23.40 3.92
N TRP A 56 0.73 -22.48 3.17
CA TRP A 56 0.26 -21.09 3.12
C TRP A 56 -1.17 -20.96 2.61
N VAL A 57 -1.56 -21.73 1.59
CA VAL A 57 -2.95 -21.75 1.10
C VAL A 57 -3.92 -22.25 2.18
N LYS A 58 -3.52 -23.20 3.03
CA LYS A 58 -4.33 -23.61 4.20
C LYS A 58 -4.47 -22.47 5.21
N GLU A 59 -3.41 -21.73 5.49
CA GLU A 59 -3.45 -20.54 6.35
C GLU A 59 -4.34 -19.45 5.76
N PHE A 60 -4.23 -19.17 4.46
CA PHE A 60 -5.03 -18.12 3.80
C PHE A 60 -6.53 -18.43 3.83
N LYS A 61 -6.93 -19.70 3.79
CA LYS A 61 -8.32 -20.12 3.94
C LYS A 61 -8.93 -19.80 5.31
N GLN A 62 -8.09 -19.56 6.33
CA GLN A 62 -8.54 -19.16 7.66
C GLN A 62 -8.77 -17.65 7.77
N ILE A 63 -8.26 -16.85 6.82
CA ILE A 63 -8.49 -15.41 6.80
C ILE A 63 -9.97 -15.14 6.50
N PRO A 64 -10.65 -14.24 7.26
CA PRO A 64 -12.03 -13.90 7.00
C PRO A 64 -12.28 -13.46 5.54
N ARG A 65 -13.40 -13.91 4.98
CA ARG A 65 -13.71 -13.72 3.54
C ARG A 65 -13.84 -12.25 3.18
N ASP A 66 -14.45 -11.45 4.04
CA ASP A 66 -14.57 -10.00 3.90
C ASP A 66 -13.20 -9.32 3.81
N ILE A 67 -12.23 -9.75 4.61
CA ILE A 67 -10.85 -9.25 4.54
C ILE A 67 -10.19 -9.60 3.20
N ILE A 68 -10.35 -10.84 2.72
CA ILE A 68 -9.81 -11.27 1.42
C ILE A 68 -10.49 -10.53 0.26
N GLU A 69 -11.80 -10.27 0.35
CA GLU A 69 -12.55 -9.55 -0.70
C GLU A 69 -12.06 -8.10 -0.88
N GLN A 70 -11.46 -7.48 0.14
CA GLN A 70 -10.80 -6.18 0.01
C GLN A 70 -9.55 -6.24 -0.88
N ASP A 71 -8.92 -7.40 -1.03
CA ASP A 71 -7.70 -7.57 -1.84
C ASP A 71 -7.99 -8.00 -3.29
N LYS A 72 -9.27 -8.05 -3.67
CA LYS A 72 -9.73 -8.18 -5.06
C LYS A 72 -9.81 -6.82 -5.73
N ALA A 73 -9.93 -6.84 -7.07
CA ALA A 73 -10.16 -5.63 -7.86
C ALA A 73 -11.33 -4.82 -7.29
N PHE A 74 -11.11 -3.51 -7.15
CA PHE A 74 -12.08 -2.57 -6.61
C PHE A 74 -13.40 -2.62 -7.40
N ARG A 75 -14.52 -2.54 -6.67
CA ARG A 75 -15.87 -2.49 -7.24
C ARG A 75 -16.67 -1.38 -6.57
N LEU A 76 -17.13 -0.41 -7.35
CA LEU A 76 -17.87 0.75 -6.83
C LEU A 76 -19.10 0.34 -6.02
N HIS A 77 -19.87 -0.66 -6.42
CA HIS A 77 -21.04 -1.10 -5.63
C HIS A 77 -20.69 -1.76 -4.28
N LYS A 78 -19.40 -1.95 -3.96
CA LYS A 78 -18.90 -2.53 -2.71
C LYS A 78 -18.23 -1.51 -1.78
N LEU A 79 -18.50 -0.20 -1.90
CA LEU A 79 -17.85 0.82 -1.06
C LEU A 79 -17.92 0.52 0.45
N SER A 80 -19.04 -0.02 0.94
CA SER A 80 -19.21 -0.42 2.35
C SER A 80 -18.21 -1.48 2.81
N LEU A 81 -17.81 -2.41 1.93
CA LEU A 81 -16.78 -3.41 2.23
C LEU A 81 -15.40 -2.77 2.46
N TYR A 82 -15.16 -1.62 1.84
CA TYR A 82 -13.91 -0.89 1.94
C TYR A 82 -13.94 0.22 3.01
N GLU A 83 -15.03 0.30 3.79
CA GLU A 83 -15.30 1.37 4.76
C GLU A 83 -15.34 2.77 4.12
N ILE A 84 -15.71 2.85 2.84
CA ILE A 84 -15.88 4.13 2.14
C ILE A 84 -17.38 4.48 2.16
N PRO A 85 -17.78 5.68 2.66
CA PRO A 85 -19.16 6.13 2.59
C PRO A 85 -19.65 6.25 1.14
N TRP A 86 -20.91 5.91 0.88
CA TRP A 86 -21.50 6.01 -0.48
C TRP A 86 -21.46 7.45 -1.02
N GLN A 87 -21.56 8.43 -0.14
CA GLN A 87 -21.49 9.85 -0.43
C GLN A 87 -20.16 10.26 -1.06
N ASP A 88 -19.09 9.50 -0.81
CA ASP A 88 -17.75 9.75 -1.37
C ASP A 88 -17.49 9.02 -2.69
N SER A 89 -18.50 8.35 -3.26
CA SER A 89 -18.40 7.62 -4.53
C SER A 89 -17.81 8.47 -5.66
N THR A 90 -18.26 9.71 -5.83
CA THR A 90 -17.73 10.61 -6.85
C THR A 90 -16.26 10.98 -6.60
N ARG A 91 -15.88 11.16 -5.34
CA ARG A 91 -14.49 11.51 -4.97
C ARG A 91 -13.55 10.37 -5.30
N ILE A 92 -13.87 9.15 -4.89
CA ILE A 92 -13.00 8.00 -5.18
C ILE A 92 -12.92 7.72 -6.67
N MET A 93 -14.01 7.88 -7.44
CA MET A 93 -13.96 7.74 -8.90
C MET A 93 -13.00 8.75 -9.54
N LYS A 94 -13.03 10.03 -9.12
CA LYS A 94 -12.07 11.03 -9.60
C LYS A 94 -10.61 10.65 -9.32
N ILE A 95 -10.34 10.07 -8.14
CA ILE A 95 -8.99 9.60 -7.77
C ILE A 95 -8.57 8.42 -8.66
N LEU A 96 -9.48 7.49 -8.93
CA LEU A 96 -9.21 6.31 -9.75
C LEU A 96 -9.05 6.62 -11.25
N ASP A 97 -9.72 7.66 -11.73
CA ASP A 97 -9.62 8.13 -13.12
C ASP A 97 -8.36 8.97 -13.36
N ALA A 98 -7.77 9.56 -12.30
CA ALA A 98 -6.59 10.39 -12.40
C ALA A 98 -5.34 9.59 -12.83
N PRO A 99 -4.52 10.12 -13.76
CA PRO A 99 -3.17 9.62 -14.00
C PRO A 99 -2.35 9.60 -12.68
N PRO A 100 -1.59 8.53 -12.36
CA PRO A 100 -1.31 7.33 -13.14
C PRO A 100 -2.22 6.12 -12.82
N VAL A 101 -3.26 6.28 -12.00
CA VAL A 101 -4.10 5.16 -11.53
C VAL A 101 -4.81 4.49 -12.69
N SER A 102 -5.35 5.28 -13.62
CA SER A 102 -6.05 4.79 -14.81
C SER A 102 -5.14 4.10 -15.84
N PHE A 103 -3.83 4.32 -15.80
CA PHE A 103 -2.86 3.64 -16.69
C PHE A 103 -2.45 2.26 -16.19
N ASN A 104 -2.66 1.98 -14.90
CA ASN A 104 -2.33 0.70 -14.30
C ASN A 104 -3.60 -0.09 -13.98
N LYS A 105 -3.43 -1.41 -13.90
CA LYS A 105 -4.44 -2.36 -13.41
C LYS A 105 -5.28 -1.74 -12.28
N LEU A 106 -6.61 -1.87 -12.38
CA LEU A 106 -7.56 -1.45 -11.34
C LEU A 106 -7.03 -1.81 -9.95
N PRO A 107 -6.97 -0.84 -9.01
CA PRO A 107 -6.46 -1.11 -7.68
C PRO A 107 -7.36 -2.12 -6.97
N THR A 108 -6.80 -2.74 -5.93
CA THR A 108 -7.60 -3.53 -5.00
C THR A 108 -8.52 -2.64 -4.17
N GLY A 109 -9.56 -3.22 -3.59
CA GLY A 109 -10.42 -2.52 -2.62
C GLY A 109 -9.63 -1.86 -1.48
N ARG A 110 -8.62 -2.56 -0.96
CA ARG A 110 -7.73 -2.06 0.10
C ARG A 110 -6.85 -0.90 -0.36
N GLU A 111 -6.32 -0.97 -1.58
CA GLU A 111 -5.58 0.15 -2.17
C GLU A 111 -6.48 1.36 -2.38
N ALA A 112 -7.70 1.18 -2.92
CA ALA A 112 -8.68 2.25 -3.09
C ALA A 112 -9.11 2.88 -1.74
N LYS A 113 -9.27 2.06 -0.69
CA LYS A 113 -9.50 2.53 0.68
C LYS A 113 -8.40 3.47 1.15
N TRP A 114 -7.14 3.10 0.94
CA TRP A 114 -6.01 3.95 1.33
C TRP A 114 -5.89 5.21 0.47
N MET A 115 -6.16 5.12 -0.83
CA MET A 115 -6.26 6.29 -1.70
C MET A 115 -7.33 7.26 -1.18
N TRP A 116 -8.51 6.76 -0.82
CA TRP A 116 -9.58 7.55 -0.21
C TRP A 116 -9.18 8.14 1.15
N ARG A 117 -8.54 7.39 2.04
CA ARG A 117 -8.09 7.94 3.35
C ARG A 117 -7.07 9.06 3.20
N LEU A 118 -6.02 8.81 2.42
CA LEU A 118 -4.96 9.78 2.17
C LEU A 118 -5.48 11.00 1.39
N SER A 119 -6.57 10.83 0.64
CA SER A 119 -7.31 11.91 -0.02
C SER A 119 -7.73 13.03 0.94
N TYR A 120 -8.08 12.73 2.19
CA TYR A 120 -8.50 13.75 3.15
C TYR A 120 -7.32 14.46 3.80
N MET A 121 -6.12 13.89 3.69
CA MET A 121 -4.92 14.40 4.35
C MET A 121 -4.17 15.41 3.48
N LYS A 122 -4.42 15.45 2.16
CA LYS A 122 -3.80 16.41 1.24
C LYS A 122 -4.86 17.27 0.56
N THR A 123 -4.79 18.57 0.78
CA THR A 123 -5.75 19.57 0.29
C THR A 123 -5.54 19.91 -1.19
N ASP A 124 -4.32 19.75 -1.70
CA ASP A 124 -3.97 20.07 -3.08
C ASP A 124 -3.78 18.79 -3.90
N TRP A 125 -4.70 18.59 -4.83
CA TRP A 125 -4.87 17.35 -5.60
C TRP A 125 -3.99 17.29 -6.85
N ASP A 126 -3.70 18.46 -7.41
CA ASP A 126 -3.05 18.59 -8.70
C ASP A 126 -1.53 18.37 -8.62
N SER A 127 -0.93 18.59 -7.44
CA SER A 127 0.51 18.40 -7.18
C SER A 127 0.87 16.97 -6.69
N VAL A 128 -0.12 16.12 -6.41
CA VAL A 128 0.06 14.82 -5.70
C VAL A 128 -0.23 13.61 -6.60
N SER A 129 -0.47 13.83 -7.90
CA SER A 129 -0.99 12.83 -8.84
C SER A 129 -0.24 11.48 -8.84
N MET A 130 1.09 11.47 -8.66
CA MET A 130 1.88 10.23 -8.60
C MET A 130 2.14 9.66 -7.19
N GLU A 131 2.25 10.52 -6.18
CA GLU A 131 2.66 10.09 -4.83
C GLU A 131 1.52 9.43 -4.04
N LEU A 132 0.27 9.86 -4.28
CA LEU A 132 -0.89 9.29 -3.59
C LEU A 132 -1.07 7.79 -3.89
N PRO A 133 -1.09 7.34 -5.16
CA PRO A 133 -1.20 5.91 -5.45
C PRO A 133 -0.04 5.10 -4.87
N ARG A 134 1.19 5.63 -4.95
CA ARG A 134 2.38 4.97 -4.42
C ARG A 134 2.27 4.75 -2.91
N LEU A 135 1.91 5.79 -2.16
CA LEU A 135 1.75 5.72 -0.71
C LEU A 135 0.59 4.80 -0.32
N ALA A 136 -0.53 4.87 -1.03
CA ALA A 136 -1.68 4.01 -0.79
C ALA A 136 -1.35 2.52 -0.96
N ILE A 137 -0.57 2.18 -2.00
CA ILE A 137 -0.08 0.81 -2.23
C ILE A 137 0.82 0.35 -1.08
N LYS A 138 1.75 1.19 -0.61
CA LYS A 138 2.60 0.88 0.55
C LYS A 138 1.76 0.59 1.80
N CYS A 139 0.81 1.47 2.14
CA CYS A 139 -0.07 1.27 3.30
C CYS A 139 -0.91 -0.02 3.18
N ALA A 140 -1.46 -0.30 2.00
CA ALA A 140 -2.22 -1.53 1.76
C ALA A 140 -1.35 -2.79 1.90
N GLN A 141 -0.09 -2.77 1.43
CA GLN A 141 0.85 -3.87 1.61
C GLN A 141 1.20 -4.11 3.08
N THR A 142 1.38 -3.04 3.86
CA THR A 142 1.60 -3.12 5.31
C THR A 142 0.43 -3.80 6.02
N GLU A 143 -0.82 -3.47 5.68
CA GLU A 143 -1.99 -4.16 6.26
C GLU A 143 -2.03 -5.64 5.87
N LYS A 144 -1.83 -5.97 4.58
CA LYS A 144 -1.78 -7.35 4.10
C LYS A 144 -0.73 -8.16 4.87
N TYR A 145 0.43 -7.58 5.13
CA TYR A 145 1.49 -8.23 5.91
C TYR A 145 1.04 -8.60 7.32
N LYS A 146 0.37 -7.68 8.03
CA LYS A 146 -0.16 -7.95 9.37
C LYS A 146 -1.16 -9.11 9.37
N ILE A 147 -2.03 -9.16 8.36
CA ILE A 147 -3.01 -10.23 8.17
C ILE A 147 -2.32 -11.59 7.94
N ILE A 148 -1.36 -11.64 7.02
CA ILE A 148 -0.71 -12.89 6.57
C ILE A 148 0.20 -13.50 7.65
N PHE A 149 0.78 -12.66 8.51
CA PHE A 149 1.76 -13.09 9.51
C PHE A 149 1.24 -13.02 10.94
N ASN A 150 -0.03 -12.66 11.14
CA ASN A 150 -0.67 -12.50 12.45
C ASN A 150 0.25 -11.79 13.45
N ARG A 151 0.86 -10.69 13.02
CA ARG A 151 1.80 -9.94 13.85
C ARG A 151 1.04 -8.90 14.64
N ASP A 152 0.95 -9.11 15.95
CA ASP A 152 0.59 -8.06 16.89
C ASP A 152 1.56 -6.88 16.70
N SER A 153 0.99 -5.69 16.65
CA SER A 153 1.62 -4.39 16.37
C SER A 153 3.02 -4.18 16.98
N ASN A 154 3.99 -3.85 16.11
CA ASN A 154 5.13 -2.90 16.31
C ASN A 154 6.45 -3.24 15.58
N LEU A 155 6.50 -4.21 14.66
CA LEU A 155 7.68 -4.39 13.80
C LEU A 155 7.33 -4.44 12.32
N ILE A 156 7.58 -3.33 11.62
CA ILE A 156 7.96 -3.38 10.21
C ILE A 156 9.16 -2.45 10.02
N THR A 157 10.37 -3.01 10.14
CA THR A 157 11.51 -2.49 9.40
C THR A 157 11.49 -3.18 8.03
N PHE A 158 11.28 -2.39 6.98
CA PHE A 158 11.64 -2.81 5.63
C PHE A 158 13.16 -2.64 5.52
N ASP A 159 13.92 -3.71 5.71
CA ASP A 159 15.34 -3.74 5.33
C ASP A 159 15.43 -3.86 3.81
N HIS A 160 15.10 -2.78 3.12
CA HIS A 160 15.67 -2.41 1.82
C HIS A 160 15.46 -0.91 1.63
N GLU A 161 16.47 -0.13 2.06
CA GLU A 161 16.94 1.17 1.54
C GLU A 161 15.96 2.28 1.11
N ASP A 162 14.65 2.18 1.30
CA ASP A 162 13.71 3.25 0.95
C ASP A 162 12.81 3.59 2.13
N GLU A 163 13.28 4.57 2.89
CA GLU A 163 12.58 5.41 3.87
C GLU A 163 11.66 4.68 4.87
N ASP A 164 12.16 4.60 6.11
CA ASP A 164 11.38 4.28 7.30
C ASP A 164 9.98 4.90 7.19
N MET A 165 8.93 4.10 7.36
CA MET A 165 7.57 4.64 7.32
C MET A 165 7.38 5.75 8.37
N ASN A 166 8.17 5.76 9.45
CA ASN A 166 8.22 6.89 10.37
C ASN A 166 8.88 8.13 9.73
N SER A 167 9.95 7.96 8.93
CA SER A 167 10.56 9.04 8.13
C SER A 167 9.60 9.56 7.04
N ILE A 168 8.87 8.68 6.34
CA ILE A 168 7.84 9.09 5.36
C ILE A 168 6.70 9.83 6.07
N MET A 169 6.24 9.33 7.22
CA MET A 169 5.21 10.00 8.02
C MET A 169 5.71 11.33 8.60
N GLU A 170 6.98 11.45 9.01
CA GLU A 170 7.61 12.69 9.50
C GLU A 170 7.84 13.71 8.38
N GLN A 171 8.19 13.27 7.17
CA GLN A 171 8.27 14.13 5.99
C GLN A 171 6.88 14.62 5.54
N ILE A 172 5.84 13.79 5.68
CA ILE A 172 4.43 14.16 5.45
C ILE A 172 3.89 15.08 6.56
N TRP A 173 4.36 14.91 7.80
CA TRP A 173 3.88 15.63 8.98
C TRP A 173 4.56 16.98 9.23
N LYS A 174 5.56 17.42 8.43
CA LYS A 174 6.02 18.81 8.55
C LYS A 174 4.81 19.73 8.31
N PRO A 175 4.29 20.42 9.35
CA PRO A 175 3.27 21.42 9.10
C PRO A 175 3.92 22.42 8.18
N SER A 176 3.24 22.78 7.10
CA SER A 176 3.66 23.86 6.21
C SER A 176 3.55 25.21 6.94
N ASN A 177 4.24 25.40 8.06
CA ASN A 177 4.49 26.69 8.67
C ASN A 177 5.70 27.33 7.98
N THR A 178 5.59 27.55 6.67
CA THR A 178 6.54 28.37 5.92
C THR A 178 5.88 29.15 4.80
N TYR A 179 4.62 29.56 4.96
CA TYR A 179 4.05 30.64 4.15
C TYR A 179 2.97 31.43 4.92
N PHE A 180 3.29 31.93 6.11
CA PHE A 180 2.54 33.03 6.72
C PHE A 180 3.39 33.66 7.83
N GLU A 181 4.35 34.52 7.46
CA GLU A 181 4.86 35.60 8.33
C GLU A 181 5.90 36.46 7.59
N GLN A 182 5.53 37.12 6.50
CA GLN A 182 6.17 38.40 6.10
C GLN A 182 5.15 39.27 5.35
N SER A 183 4.01 39.56 5.97
CA SER A 183 3.10 40.61 5.48
C SER A 183 2.27 41.19 6.62
N SER A 184 2.91 41.59 7.73
CA SER A 184 2.38 42.63 8.65
C SER A 184 3.31 42.86 9.84
N THR A 185 4.13 43.91 9.76
CA THR A 185 4.50 44.79 10.90
C THR A 185 5.14 46.03 10.28
N GLN A 186 4.31 47.02 9.95
CA GLN A 186 4.25 48.31 10.65
C GLN A 186 5.30 49.32 10.20
N ASN A 187 4.84 50.25 9.37
CA ASN A 187 5.20 51.66 9.49
C ASN A 187 5.07 52.10 10.96
N VAL A 188 6.16 52.50 11.61
CA VAL A 188 6.19 53.62 12.57
C VAL A 188 7.58 54.30 12.52
N SER A 189 7.60 55.48 11.91
CA SER A 189 8.33 56.70 12.26
C SER A 189 9.75 56.65 12.82
N ASN A 190 10.67 57.36 12.16
CA ASN A 190 11.54 58.29 12.88
C ASN A 190 11.83 59.55 12.04
N THR A 191 11.11 60.61 12.40
CA THR A 191 11.42 62.02 12.11
C THR A 191 12.36 62.59 13.17
N LYS A 192 13.31 63.42 12.71
CA LYS A 192 14.09 64.47 13.41
C LYS A 192 15.23 63.96 14.33
N ASN A 193 16.43 64.54 14.32
CA ASN A 193 16.86 65.93 14.07
C ASN A 193 17.96 66.06 13.01
#